data_AF-A0A382NNQ1-F1
#
_entry.id   AF-A0A382NNQ1-F1
#
_cell.length_a   1.000
_cell.length_b   1.000
_cell.length_c   1.000
_cell.angle_alpha   90.00
_cell.angle_beta   90.00
_cell.angle_gamma   90.00
#
_symmetry.space_group_name_H-M   'P 1'
#
loop_
_entity.id
_entity.type
_entity.pdbx_description
1 polymer ?
#
loop_
_entity_poly.entity_id
_entity_poly.type
_entity_poly.pdbx_seq_one_letter_code
_entity_poly.pdbx_strand_id
1 'polypeptide(L)'
;MSKSIYIYGFHSIEAQLNSNPECILNVFFQSGRSDIRISKITSILNNQKISFSKINKNRLDQLTKYELHQGVVAEVVLPQLPGHKALIEFVTKLSNNPLILMLDSIQDPRNLGACLRCANAAGVDCVVVNKDGSAPINAVVHKTSAGAINQLKIFQ
;
A
#
# COMPACT_ATOMS: atom_id res chain seq x y z
N MET A 1 -19.38 -5.18 0.23
CA MET A 1 -18.25 -5.40 -0.69
C MET A 1 -17.12 -4.48 -0.27
N SER A 2 -15.92 -5.01 -0.06
CA SER A 2 -14.75 -4.20 0.28
C SER A 2 -14.47 -3.22 -0.87
N LYS A 3 -14.34 -1.93 -0.56
CA LYS A 3 -14.14 -0.89 -1.57
C LYS A 3 -12.74 -1.03 -2.16
N SER A 4 -12.62 -1.18 -3.48
CA SER A 4 -11.32 -1.13 -4.14
C SER A 4 -10.80 0.31 -4.21
N ILE A 5 -9.48 0.45 -4.24
CA ILE A 5 -8.79 1.73 -4.48
C ILE A 5 -7.76 1.54 -5.59
N TYR A 6 -7.33 2.64 -6.19
CA TYR A 6 -6.25 2.65 -7.18
C TYR A 6 -4.96 3.14 -6.52
N ILE A 7 -3.99 2.25 -6.30
CA ILE A 7 -2.64 2.59 -5.87
C ILE A 7 -1.74 2.81 -7.08
N TYR A 8 -0.66 3.57 -6.93
CA TYR A 8 0.15 4.00 -8.07
C TYR A 8 1.63 4.18 -7.75
N GLY A 9 2.47 4.04 -8.78
CA GLY A 9 3.92 4.06 -8.67
C GLY A 9 4.54 2.68 -8.43
N PHE A 10 5.77 2.51 -8.90
CA PHE A 10 6.45 1.20 -8.93
C PHE A 10 6.62 0.59 -7.53
N HIS A 11 7.19 1.32 -6.57
CA HIS A 11 7.45 0.78 -5.22
C HIS A 11 6.18 0.30 -4.52
N SER A 12 5.07 1.06 -4.61
CA SER A 12 3.82 0.69 -3.97
C SER A 12 3.22 -0.59 -4.58
N ILE A 13 3.34 -0.76 -5.89
CA ILE A 13 2.81 -1.92 -6.60
C ILE A 13 3.70 -3.15 -6.42
N GLU A 14 5.03 -2.98 -6.46
CA GLU A 14 5.99 -4.05 -6.16
C GLU A 14 5.84 -4.55 -4.72
N ALA A 15 5.68 -3.65 -3.75
CA ALA A 15 5.43 -4.02 -2.36
C ALA A 15 4.10 -4.78 -2.20
N GLN A 16 3.03 -4.34 -2.87
CA GLN A 16 1.75 -5.06 -2.85
C GLN A 16 1.87 -6.45 -3.47
N LEU A 17 2.55 -6.59 -4.61
CA LEU A 17 2.76 -7.87 -5.30
C LEU A 17 3.55 -8.87 -4.45
N ASN A 18 4.51 -8.38 -3.66
CA ASN A 18 5.36 -9.21 -2.82
C ASN A 18 4.68 -9.62 -1.51
N SER A 19 3.89 -8.73 -0.91
CA SER A 19 3.24 -9.01 0.39
C SER A 19 1.88 -9.67 0.26
N ASN A 20 1.00 -9.13 -0.60
CA ASN A 20 -0.42 -9.49 -0.67
C ASN A 20 -0.91 -9.41 -2.13
N PRO A 21 -0.42 -10.28 -3.03
CA PRO A 21 -0.80 -10.30 -4.43
C PRO A 21 -2.31 -10.57 -4.64
N GLU A 22 -2.93 -11.33 -3.74
CA GLU A 22 -4.36 -11.67 -3.77
C GLU A 22 -5.29 -10.46 -3.65
N CYS A 23 -4.79 -9.35 -3.10
CA CYS A 23 -5.56 -8.11 -3.00
C CYS A 23 -5.57 -7.33 -4.32
N ILE A 24 -4.76 -7.69 -5.32
CA ILE A 24 -4.67 -6.99 -6.60
C ILE A 24 -5.71 -7.56 -7.57
N LEU A 25 -6.61 -6.70 -8.06
CA LEU A 25 -7.62 -7.08 -9.04
C LEU A 25 -7.10 -6.95 -10.47
N ASN A 26 -6.42 -5.84 -10.75
CA ASN A 26 -5.93 -5.53 -12.09
C ASN A 26 -4.78 -4.53 -12.03
N VAL A 27 -3.82 -4.63 -12.95
CA VAL A 27 -2.72 -3.66 -13.10
C VAL A 27 -2.79 -2.97 -14.46
N PHE A 28 -2.68 -1.66 -14.46
CA PHE A 28 -2.72 -0.82 -15.64
C PHE A 28 -1.36 -0.20 -15.90
N PHE A 29 -0.85 -0.38 -17.12
CA PHE A 29 0.39 0.22 -17.60
C PHE A 29 0.11 1.28 -18.66
N GLN A 30 0.95 2.30 -18.73
CA GLN A 30 0.87 3.31 -19.78
C GLN A 30 1.22 2.71 -21.15
N SER A 31 0.36 2.93 -22.14
CA SER A 31 0.61 2.55 -23.53
C SER A 31 1.80 3.31 -24.12
N GLY A 32 2.53 2.66 -25.04
CA GLY A 32 3.71 3.24 -25.69
C GLY A 32 4.97 3.30 -24.82
N ARG A 33 4.92 2.83 -23.57
CA ARG A 33 6.06 2.78 -22.66
C ARG A 33 6.65 1.36 -22.60
N SER A 34 7.95 1.23 -22.82
CA SER A 34 8.68 -0.03 -22.70
C SER A 34 9.87 0.16 -21.76
N ASP A 35 9.65 -0.13 -20.48
CA ASP A 35 10.67 -0.03 -19.44
C ASP A 35 11.02 -1.42 -18.91
N ILE A 36 12.29 -1.62 -18.54
CA ILE A 36 12.76 -2.83 -17.85
C ILE A 36 11.91 -3.13 -16.61
N ARG A 37 11.49 -2.09 -15.87
CA ARG A 37 10.63 -2.25 -14.68
C ARG A 37 9.25 -2.78 -15.03
N ILE A 38 8.65 -2.29 -16.12
CA ILE A 38 7.35 -2.78 -16.60
C ILE A 38 7.47 -4.25 -16.96
N SER A 39 8.50 -4.64 -17.71
CA SER A 39 8.76 -6.04 -18.06
C SER A 39 8.85 -6.93 -16.82
N LYS A 40 9.62 -6.53 -15.80
CA LYS A 40 9.74 -7.25 -14.52
C LYS A 40 8.37 -7.45 -13.85
N ILE A 41 7.59 -6.39 -13.70
CA ILE A 41 6.27 -6.47 -13.07
C ILE A 41 5.33 -7.37 -13.91
N THR A 42 5.31 -7.22 -15.24
CA THR A 42 4.47 -8.06 -16.10
C THR A 42 4.83 -9.55 -16.01
N SER A 43 6.12 -9.89 -15.84
CA SER A 43 6.54 -11.28 -15.61
C SER A 43 5.99 -11.83 -14.30
N ILE A 44 6.03 -11.04 -13.22
CA ILE A 44 5.46 -11.42 -11.91
C ILE A 44 3.95 -11.62 -12.02
N LEU A 45 3.25 -10.67 -12.66
CA LEU A 45 1.80 -10.72 -12.86
C LEU A 45 1.37 -11.96 -13.66
N ASN A 46 2.10 -12.30 -14.74
CA ASN A 46 1.85 -13.51 -15.52
C ASN A 46 2.02 -14.78 -14.67
N ASN A 47 3.10 -14.87 -13.88
CA ASN A 47 3.35 -16.01 -13.02
C ASN A 47 2.26 -16.18 -11.95
N GLN A 48 1.76 -15.07 -11.40
CA GLN A 48 0.70 -15.04 -10.40
C GLN A 48 -0.72 -15.08 -11.01
N LYS A 49 -0.84 -15.12 -12.35
CA LYS A 49 -2.11 -15.08 -13.10
C LYS A 49 -2.99 -13.86 -12.76
N ILE A 50 -2.37 -12.73 -12.47
CA ILE A 50 -3.05 -11.46 -12.19
C ILE A 50 -3.26 -10.71 -13.51
N SER A 51 -4.49 -10.23 -13.73
CA SER A 51 -4.85 -9.47 -14.93
C SER A 51 -4.07 -8.16 -15.02
N PHE A 52 -3.64 -7.81 -16.23
CA PHE A 52 -3.11 -6.48 -16.52
C PHE A 52 -3.44 -6.02 -17.92
N SER A 53 -3.48 -4.70 -18.12
CA SER A 53 -3.77 -4.08 -19.40
C SER A 53 -2.94 -2.82 -19.64
N LYS A 54 -2.78 -2.45 -20.91
CA LYS A 54 -2.14 -1.19 -21.31
C LYS A 54 -3.22 -0.17 -21.66
N ILE A 55 -3.19 1.00 -21.04
CA ILE A 55 -4.14 2.08 -21.26
C ILE A 55 -3.41 3.41 -21.51
N ASN A 56 -4.11 4.39 -22.08
CA ASN A 56 -3.51 5.69 -22.37
C ASN A 56 -3.22 6.48 -21.07
N LYS A 57 -2.33 7.47 -21.18
CA LYS A 57 -1.93 8.31 -20.04
C LYS A 57 -3.12 9.01 -19.38
N ASN A 58 -4.00 9.61 -20.19
CA ASN A 58 -5.17 10.33 -19.68
C ASN A 58 -6.07 9.46 -18.80
N ARG A 59 -6.21 8.16 -19.11
CA ARG A 59 -6.98 7.25 -18.28
C ARG A 59 -6.27 6.94 -16.96
N LEU A 60 -4.96 6.79 -16.95
CA LEU A 60 -4.19 6.64 -15.71
C LEU A 60 -4.29 7.90 -14.83
N ASP A 61 -4.20 9.08 -15.43
CA ASP A 61 -4.37 10.36 -14.73
C ASP A 61 -5.76 10.41 -14.06
N GLN A 62 -6.82 10.02 -14.77
CA GLN A 62 -8.17 9.95 -14.20
C GLN A 62 -8.29 8.95 -13.03
N LEU A 63 -7.75 7.74 -13.18
CA LEU A 63 -7.79 6.71 -12.13
C LEU A 63 -7.06 7.15 -10.84
N THR A 64 -6.05 7.99 -10.99
CA THR A 64 -5.17 8.44 -9.91
C THR A 64 -5.51 9.83 -9.39
N LYS A 65 -6.60 10.44 -9.90
CA LYS A 65 -6.98 11.82 -9.61
C LYS A 65 -5.85 12.82 -9.88
N TYR A 66 -5.14 12.61 -10.99
CA TYR A 66 -4.01 13.42 -11.47
C TYR A 66 -2.76 13.40 -10.58
N GLU A 67 -2.63 12.40 -9.70
CA GLU A 67 -1.42 12.17 -8.91
C GLU A 67 -0.30 11.53 -9.75
N LEU A 68 0.96 11.69 -9.32
CA LEU A 68 2.13 11.23 -10.07
C LEU A 68 2.28 9.69 -10.05
N HIS A 69 1.67 9.03 -11.02
CA HIS A 69 1.58 7.57 -11.11
C HIS A 69 2.76 6.86 -11.79
N GLN A 70 3.65 7.59 -12.48
CA GLN A 70 4.85 7.05 -13.14
C GLN A 70 4.57 5.98 -14.23
N GLY A 71 3.36 5.98 -14.79
CA GLY A 71 2.94 5.05 -15.83
C GLY A 71 2.46 3.68 -15.36
N VAL A 72 2.24 3.48 -14.05
CA VAL A 72 1.69 2.23 -13.50
C VAL A 72 0.68 2.49 -12.38
N VAL A 73 -0.44 1.77 -12.42
CA VAL A 73 -1.54 1.84 -11.45
C VAL A 73 -2.04 0.43 -11.17
N ALA A 74 -2.37 0.11 -9.93
CA ALA A 74 -3.01 -1.16 -9.57
C ALA A 74 -4.33 -0.89 -8.86
N GLU A 75 -5.37 -1.61 -9.25
CA GLU A 75 -6.61 -1.68 -8.49
C GLU A 75 -6.47 -2.74 -7.40
N VAL A 76 -6.66 -2.33 -6.15
CA VAL A 76 -6.46 -3.17 -4.98
C VAL A 76 -7.65 -3.12 -4.03
N VAL A 77 -7.98 -4.26 -3.44
CA VAL A 77 -8.93 -4.38 -2.34
C VAL A 77 -8.17 -4.25 -1.04
N LEU A 78 -8.51 -3.24 -0.23
CA LEU A 78 -7.90 -3.09 1.08
C LEU A 78 -8.55 -4.03 2.11
N PRO A 79 -7.77 -4.83 2.84
CA PRO A 79 -8.29 -5.56 3.99
C PRO A 79 -8.67 -4.57 5.11
N GLN A 80 -9.58 -5.00 5.98
CA GLN A 80 -9.85 -4.24 7.20
C GLN A 80 -8.66 -4.35 8.15
N LEU A 81 -8.34 -3.24 8.82
CA LEU A 81 -7.30 -3.26 9.83
C LEU A 81 -7.76 -4.07 11.05
N PRO A 82 -6.89 -4.94 11.60
CA PRO A 82 -7.18 -5.67 12.82
C PRO A 82 -7.36 -4.73 14.02
N GLY A 83 -8.34 -5.06 14.86
CA GLY A 83 -8.72 -4.27 16.03
C GLY A 83 -7.80 -4.42 17.25
N HIS A 84 -8.13 -3.71 18.32
CA HIS A 84 -7.46 -3.79 19.63
C HIS A 84 -7.19 -5.21 20.17
N LYS A 85 -8.13 -6.16 20.03
CA LYS A 85 -7.93 -7.54 20.47
C LYS A 85 -6.75 -8.22 19.76
N ALA A 86 -6.70 -8.07 18.44
CA ALA A 86 -5.63 -8.62 17.62
C ALA A 86 -4.29 -7.92 17.88
N LEU A 87 -4.30 -6.63 18.25
CA LEU A 87 -3.11 -5.93 18.71
C LEU A 87 -2.56 -6.58 19.99
N ILE A 88 -3.40 -6.79 21.01
CA ILE A 88 -2.98 -7.43 22.26
C ILE A 88 -2.43 -8.83 21.99
N GLU A 89 -3.13 -9.63 21.18
CA GLU A 89 -2.69 -10.98 20.82
C GLU A 89 -1.36 -10.98 20.06
N PHE A 90 -1.13 -9.98 19.20
CA PHE A 90 0.13 -9.83 18.48
C PHE A 90 1.27 -9.48 19.44
N VAL A 91 1.08 -8.44 20.26
CA VAL A 91 2.10 -7.91 21.17
C VAL A 91 2.48 -8.94 22.25
N THR A 92 1.52 -9.66 22.81
CA THR A 92 1.76 -10.70 23.84
C THR A 92 2.55 -11.90 23.33
N LYS A 93 2.59 -12.12 22.01
CA LYS A 93 3.38 -13.19 21.37
C LYS A 93 4.80 -12.75 21.03
N LEU A 94 5.12 -11.46 21.13
CA LEU A 94 6.47 -10.97 20.88
C LEU A 94 7.35 -11.35 22.08
N SER A 95 8.43 -12.07 21.80
CA SER A 95 9.37 -12.59 22.81
C SER A 95 10.33 -11.51 23.36
N ASN A 96 10.30 -10.30 22.81
CA ASN A 96 11.22 -9.20 23.10
C ASN A 96 10.46 -7.93 23.51
N ASN A 97 11.18 -6.91 24.00
CA ASN A 97 10.65 -5.56 24.24
C ASN A 97 10.15 -4.96 22.92
N PRO A 98 8.83 -4.88 22.68
CA PRO A 98 8.31 -4.49 21.38
C PRO A 98 8.37 -2.97 21.21
N LEU A 99 8.82 -2.51 20.05
CA LEU A 99 8.76 -1.11 19.65
C LEU A 99 7.44 -0.85 18.93
N ILE A 100 6.53 -0.14 19.61
CA ILE A 100 5.19 0.17 19.11
C ILE A 100 5.10 1.67 18.81
N LEU A 101 4.65 2.03 17.61
CA LEU A 101 4.35 3.41 17.24
C LEU A 101 2.85 3.66 17.31
N MET A 102 2.42 4.59 18.17
CA MET A 102 1.03 5.04 18.22
C MET A 102 0.89 6.39 17.50
N LEU A 103 0.03 6.43 16.48
CA LEU A 103 -0.29 7.62 15.71
C LEU A 103 -1.72 8.04 16.03
N ASP A 104 -1.85 9.10 16.82
CA ASP A 104 -3.13 9.70 17.16
C ASP A 104 -3.43 10.89 16.26
N SER A 105 -4.57 10.85 15.59
CA SER A 105 -5.17 11.97 14.86
C SER A 105 -4.29 12.61 13.77
N ILE A 106 -3.51 11.79 13.05
CA ILE A 106 -2.74 12.23 11.88
C ILE A 106 -3.70 12.42 10.70
N GLN A 107 -4.11 13.65 10.43
CA GLN A 107 -5.14 13.98 9.43
C GLN A 107 -4.65 14.02 7.97
N ASP A 108 -3.37 14.36 7.76
CA ASP A 108 -2.79 14.39 6.41
C ASP A 108 -2.27 12.99 6.02
N PRO A 109 -2.80 12.35 4.95
CA PRO A 109 -2.32 11.03 4.50
C PRO A 109 -0.85 11.03 4.06
N ARG A 110 -0.29 12.19 3.68
CA ARG A 110 1.14 12.31 3.35
C ARG A 110 1.99 12.15 4.61
N ASN A 111 1.60 12.78 5.70
CA ASN A 111 2.26 12.63 7.00
C ASN A 111 2.12 11.21 7.53
N LEU A 112 0.92 10.61 7.43
CA LEU A 112 0.71 9.23 7.83
C LEU A 112 1.68 8.29 7.08
N GLY A 113 1.75 8.38 5.75
CA GLY A 113 2.66 7.53 4.99
C GLY A 113 4.14 7.82 5.26
N ALA A 114 4.52 9.07 5.54
CA ALA A 114 5.88 9.41 5.97
C ALA A 114 6.24 8.76 7.31
N CYS A 115 5.33 8.82 8.30
CA CYS A 115 5.49 8.13 9.58
C CYS A 115 5.65 6.62 9.38
N LEU A 116 4.82 5.98 8.54
CA LEU A 116 4.94 4.56 8.25
C LEU A 116 6.29 4.21 7.60
N ARG A 117 6.77 5.04 6.66
CA ARG A 117 8.09 4.84 6.05
C ARG A 117 9.21 4.89 7.08
N CYS A 118 9.18 5.87 7.97
CA CYS A 118 10.15 5.99 9.05
C CYS A 118 10.04 4.84 10.05
N ALA A 119 8.83 4.43 10.42
CA ALA A 119 8.58 3.32 11.33
C ALA A 119 9.19 2.01 10.81
N ASN A 120 8.98 1.71 9.54
CA ASN A 120 9.57 0.52 8.90
C ASN A 120 11.11 0.58 8.89
N ALA A 121 11.69 1.75 8.61
CA ALA A 121 13.14 1.93 8.65
C ALA A 121 13.73 1.85 10.07
N ALA A 122 12.96 2.26 11.08
CA ALA A 122 13.35 2.22 12.49
C ALA A 122 13.17 0.83 13.14
N GLY A 123 12.59 -0.14 12.42
CA GLY A 123 12.33 -1.49 12.96
C GLY A 123 11.18 -1.52 13.96
N VAL A 124 10.17 -0.67 13.79
CA VAL A 124 8.93 -0.72 14.59
C VAL A 124 8.20 -2.04 14.33
N ASP A 125 7.83 -2.75 15.40
CA ASP A 125 7.14 -4.04 15.33
C ASP A 125 5.69 -3.89 14.86
N CYS A 126 4.99 -2.86 15.36
CA CYS A 126 3.66 -2.50 14.90
C CYS A 126 3.33 -1.02 15.03
N VAL A 127 2.39 -0.58 14.18
CA VAL A 127 1.84 0.76 14.20
C VAL A 127 0.36 0.69 14.58
N VAL A 128 -0.06 1.53 15.52
CA VAL A 128 -1.47 1.70 15.88
C VAL A 128 -1.94 3.05 15.35
N VAL A 129 -3.02 3.04 14.57
CA VAL A 129 -3.64 4.26 14.04
C VAL A 129 -5.01 4.44 14.65
N ASN A 130 -5.37 5.67 15.01
CA ASN A 130 -6.72 5.94 15.50
C ASN A 130 -7.76 5.75 14.39
N LYS A 131 -8.91 5.16 14.73
CA LYS A 131 -10.03 4.99 13.80
C LYS A 131 -10.67 6.31 13.42
N ASP A 132 -10.87 7.15 14.41
CA ASP A 132 -11.53 8.43 14.27
C ASP A 132 -10.48 9.55 14.27
N GLY A 133 -10.74 10.62 13.52
CA GLY A 133 -9.85 11.79 13.47
C GLY A 133 -8.51 11.62 12.73
N SER A 134 -8.20 10.42 12.21
CA SER A 134 -7.00 10.17 11.39
C SER A 134 -7.33 10.02 9.90
N ALA A 135 -6.32 10.25 9.06
CA ALA A 135 -6.43 10.03 7.62
C ALA A 135 -6.66 8.54 7.34
N PRO A 136 -7.58 8.18 6.42
CA PRO A 136 -7.75 6.79 6.04
C PRO A 136 -6.53 6.29 5.27
N ILE A 137 -6.23 4.99 5.42
CA ILE A 137 -5.28 4.31 4.54
C ILE A 137 -5.85 4.32 3.11
N ASN A 138 -5.22 5.10 2.25
CA ASN A 138 -5.65 5.33 0.87
C ASN A 138 -4.45 5.33 -0.08
N ALA A 139 -4.69 5.58 -1.36
CA ALA A 139 -3.67 5.58 -2.39
C ALA A 139 -2.50 6.53 -2.11
N VAL A 140 -2.75 7.69 -1.48
CA VAL A 140 -1.71 8.65 -1.11
C VAL A 140 -0.80 8.05 -0.04
N VAL A 141 -1.35 7.38 0.98
CA VAL A 141 -0.56 6.69 2.02
C VAL A 141 0.29 5.57 1.42
N HIS A 142 -0.25 4.77 0.49
CA HIS A 142 0.53 3.75 -0.23
C HIS A 142 1.68 4.37 -1.04
N LYS A 143 1.46 5.54 -1.64
CA LYS A 143 2.49 6.25 -2.38
C LYS A 143 3.59 6.79 -1.47
N THR A 144 3.22 7.54 -0.43
CA THR A 144 4.17 8.24 0.44
C THR A 144 4.94 7.29 1.37
N SER A 145 4.35 6.15 1.75
CA SER A 145 5.01 5.10 2.52
C SER A 145 6.05 4.29 1.73
N ALA A 146 6.09 4.43 0.39
CA ALA A 146 7.02 3.72 -0.49
C ALA A 146 7.00 2.19 -0.29
N GLY A 147 5.83 1.61 0.01
CA GLY A 147 5.65 0.17 0.23
C GLY A 147 5.84 -0.29 1.68
N ALA A 148 6.26 0.58 2.61
CA ALA A 148 6.39 0.25 4.03
C ALA A 148 5.06 -0.23 4.65
N ILE A 149 3.93 0.29 4.16
CA ILE A 149 2.59 -0.10 4.61
C ILE A 149 2.31 -1.60 4.43
N ASN A 150 2.95 -2.24 3.45
CA ASN A 150 2.79 -3.66 3.15
C ASN A 150 3.68 -4.57 4.00
N GLN A 151 4.63 -4.00 4.74
CA GLN A 151 5.60 -4.72 5.57
C GLN A 151 5.26 -4.59 7.05
N LEU A 152 4.73 -3.43 7.45
CA LEU A 152 4.33 -3.15 8.82
C LEU A 152 3.05 -3.90 9.23
N LYS A 153 2.97 -4.27 10.51
CA LYS A 153 1.71 -4.68 11.13
C LYS A 153 0.99 -3.42 11.63
N ILE A 154 -0.16 -3.12 11.03
CA ILE A 154 -0.95 -1.93 11.35
C ILE A 154 -2.25 -2.37 12.01
N PHE A 155 -2.59 -1.74 13.13
CA PHE A 155 -3.78 -2.00 13.93
C PHE A 155 -4.60 -0.72 14.10
N GLN A 156 -5.91 -0.88 14.33
CA GLN A 156 -6.87 0.20 14.50
C GLN A 156 -7.79 0.00 15.71
#